data_AF-A0AAW1WKG9-F1
#
_entry.id   AF-A0AAW1WKG9-F1
#
_cell.length_a   1.000
_cell.length_b   1.000
_cell.length_c   1.000
_cell.angle_alpha   90.00
_cell.angle_beta   90.00
_cell.angle_gamma   90.00
#
_symmetry.space_group_name_H-M   'P 1'
#
loop_
_entity.id
_entity.type
_entity.pdbx_description
1 polymer ?
#
loop_
_entity_poly.entity_id
_entity_poly.type
_entity_poly.pdbx_seq_one_letter_code
_entity_poly.pdbx_strand_id
1 'polypeptide(L)'
;MAGIEPRKHLLNLIHDFASEKSEGERRVVGLRKRIEELRSELEVANVELEEAKRTKESIEQELRGYEVELAMNEATIQTLESRISLTQEEISAVGSHLEALKNKEAAARDDFISQMFELNSKIRKFQQSIAAKIHDENYMEIEPDDGQELVREEVSEVSIRALEEMLACVLSETAKAEEEYKSEENIQKQVQQVLVDCERKTSKLEQTYATLGENLQRRCACPSCHLDNVEALGTLTQSNEAN
;
A
#
# COMPACT_ATOMS: atom_id res chain seq x y z
N MET A 1 -5.16 91.90 -74.56
CA MET A 1 -4.55 90.85 -73.73
C MET A 1 -5.22 90.74 -72.34
N ALA A 2 -6.57 90.65 -72.24
CA ALA A 2 -7.25 90.71 -70.92
C ALA A 2 -8.36 89.65 -70.68
N GLY A 3 -8.56 88.69 -71.60
CA GLY A 3 -9.66 87.72 -71.52
C GLY A 3 -9.26 86.27 -71.20
N ILE A 4 -7.96 85.98 -71.03
CA ILE A 4 -7.44 84.61 -70.91
C ILE A 4 -7.39 84.15 -69.44
N GLU A 5 -7.16 85.06 -68.49
CA GLU A 5 -6.99 84.80 -67.05
C GLU A 5 -8.20 84.11 -66.37
N PRO A 6 -9.45 84.59 -66.52
CA PRO A 6 -10.59 84.02 -65.79
C PRO A 6 -10.99 82.62 -66.28
N ARG A 7 -10.86 82.37 -67.59
CA ARG A 7 -11.09 81.04 -68.19
C ARG A 7 -10.05 80.03 -67.71
N LYS A 8 -8.78 80.45 -67.60
CA LYS A 8 -7.70 79.61 -67.10
C LYS A 8 -7.92 79.23 -65.64
N HIS A 9 -8.36 80.18 -64.82
CA HIS A 9 -8.67 79.95 -63.41
C HIS A 9 -9.82 78.94 -63.21
N LEU A 10 -10.91 79.07 -63.97
CA LEU A 10 -12.03 78.12 -63.91
C LEU A 10 -11.60 76.69 -64.32
N LEU A 11 -10.76 76.56 -65.36
CA LEU A 11 -10.24 75.26 -65.79
C LEU A 11 -9.35 74.61 -64.72
N ASN A 12 -8.53 75.40 -64.02
CA ASN A 12 -7.73 74.89 -62.90
C ASN A 12 -8.63 74.36 -61.77
N LEU A 13 -9.66 75.11 -61.38
CA LEU A 13 -10.61 74.68 -60.34
C LEU A 13 -11.33 73.35 -60.69
N ILE A 14 -11.72 73.18 -61.96
CA ILE A 14 -12.33 71.92 -62.43
C ILE A 14 -11.31 70.78 -62.36
N HIS A 15 -10.05 71.03 -62.76
CA HIS A 15 -8.99 70.05 -62.69
C HIS A 15 -8.67 69.65 -61.24
N ASP A 16 -8.57 70.63 -60.34
CA ASP A 16 -8.31 70.42 -58.92
C ASP A 16 -9.45 69.63 -58.28
N PHE A 17 -10.70 69.99 -58.56
CA PHE A 17 -11.87 69.24 -58.10
C PHE A 17 -11.88 67.79 -58.62
N ALA A 18 -11.59 67.58 -59.90
CA ALA A 18 -11.52 66.24 -60.47
C ALA A 18 -10.39 65.40 -59.86
N SER A 19 -9.24 66.02 -59.60
CA SER A 19 -8.08 65.39 -58.97
C SER A 19 -8.39 65.00 -57.52
N GLU A 20 -8.97 65.92 -56.74
CA GLU A 20 -9.34 65.68 -55.35
C GLU A 20 -10.46 64.65 -55.22
N LYS A 21 -11.44 64.66 -56.11
CA LYS A 21 -12.48 63.62 -56.20
C LYS A 21 -11.87 62.24 -56.47
N SER A 22 -10.99 62.14 -57.47
CA SER A 22 -10.30 60.89 -57.81
C SER A 22 -9.43 60.37 -56.66
N GLU A 23 -8.76 61.28 -55.93
CA GLU A 23 -7.98 60.93 -54.75
C GLU A 23 -8.88 60.46 -53.59
N GLY A 24 -10.00 61.14 -53.35
CA GLY A 24 -11.01 60.73 -52.39
C GLY A 24 -11.58 59.35 -52.68
N GLU A 25 -11.93 59.06 -53.93
CA GLU A 25 -12.40 57.74 -54.37
C GLU A 25 -11.35 56.66 -54.12
N ARG A 26 -10.08 56.92 -54.47
CA ARG A 26 -8.96 55.99 -54.17
C ARG A 26 -8.79 55.75 -52.68
N ARG A 27 -8.88 56.79 -51.84
CA ARG A 27 -8.83 56.65 -50.37
C ARG A 27 -9.97 55.77 -49.85
N VAL A 28 -11.20 55.96 -50.33
CA VAL A 28 -12.36 55.13 -49.92
C VAL A 28 -12.17 53.67 -50.33
N VAL A 29 -11.69 53.40 -51.54
CA VAL A 29 -11.39 52.04 -52.00
C VAL A 29 -10.33 51.39 -51.11
N GLY A 30 -9.26 52.11 -50.77
CA GLY A 30 -8.21 51.62 -49.87
C GLY A 30 -8.73 51.29 -48.47
N LEU A 31 -9.55 52.18 -47.88
CA LEU A 31 -10.16 51.95 -46.56
C LEU A 31 -11.12 50.75 -46.57
N ARG A 32 -11.92 50.57 -47.63
CA ARG A 32 -12.79 49.40 -47.77
C ARG A 32 -11.99 48.11 -47.82
N LYS A 33 -10.88 48.08 -48.56
CA LYS A 33 -9.99 46.92 -48.59
C LYS A 33 -9.44 46.61 -47.20
N ARG A 34 -8.99 47.64 -46.47
CA ARG A 34 -8.47 47.46 -45.11
C ARG A 34 -9.52 46.96 -44.13
N ILE A 35 -10.78 47.41 -44.26
CA ILE A 35 -11.90 46.90 -43.45
C ILE A 35 -12.10 45.40 -43.69
N GLU A 36 -12.05 44.95 -44.94
CA GLU A 36 -12.25 43.54 -45.27
C GLU A 36 -11.08 42.65 -44.78
N GLU A 37 -9.86 43.15 -44.92
CA GLU A 37 -8.66 42.50 -44.35
C GLU A 37 -8.80 42.35 -42.82
N LEU A 38 -9.15 43.43 -42.11
CA LEU A 38 -9.32 43.40 -40.66
C LEU A 38 -10.47 42.48 -40.21
N ARG A 39 -11.56 42.39 -40.98
CA ARG A 39 -12.65 41.44 -40.69
C ARG A 39 -12.18 39.99 -40.81
N SER A 40 -11.39 39.70 -41.84
CA SER A 40 -10.83 38.36 -42.05
C SER A 40 -9.85 38.00 -40.93
N GLU A 41 -8.97 38.94 -40.54
CA GLU A 41 -8.05 38.79 -39.41
C GLU A 41 -8.81 38.55 -38.09
N LEU A 42 -9.90 39.29 -37.85
CA LEU A 42 -10.75 39.13 -36.66
C LEU A 42 -11.42 37.76 -36.60
N GLU A 43 -11.95 37.26 -37.71
CA GLU A 43 -12.61 35.96 -37.76
C GLU A 43 -11.61 34.83 -37.44
N VAL A 44 -10.40 34.88 -38.01
CA VAL A 44 -9.33 33.92 -37.71
C VAL A 44 -8.96 33.95 -36.23
N ALA A 45 -8.71 35.14 -35.68
CA ALA A 45 -8.38 35.29 -34.27
C ALA A 45 -9.50 34.77 -33.34
N ASN A 46 -10.77 34.91 -33.75
CA ASN A 46 -11.90 34.44 -32.98
C ASN A 46 -11.99 32.90 -32.99
N VAL A 47 -11.72 32.26 -34.13
CA VAL A 47 -11.64 30.79 -34.23
C VAL A 47 -10.52 30.25 -33.34
N GLU A 48 -9.33 30.84 -33.42
CA GLU A 48 -8.17 30.46 -32.59
C GLU A 48 -8.47 30.60 -31.09
N LEU A 49 -9.16 31.68 -30.69
CA LEU A 49 -9.57 31.90 -29.30
C LEU A 49 -10.54 30.81 -28.80
N GLU A 50 -11.54 30.45 -29.61
CA GLU A 50 -12.50 29.40 -29.23
C GLU A 50 -11.86 28.01 -29.20
N GLU A 51 -10.86 27.75 -30.03
CA GLU A 51 -10.04 26.54 -29.94
C GLU A 51 -9.21 26.52 -28.64
N ALA A 52 -8.55 27.62 -28.31
CA ALA A 52 -7.77 27.76 -27.07
C ALA A 52 -8.64 27.62 -25.80
N LYS A 53 -9.88 28.10 -25.82
CA LYS A 53 -10.83 27.88 -24.71
C LYS A 53 -11.17 26.41 -24.53
N ARG A 54 -11.47 25.70 -25.63
CA ARG A 54 -11.78 24.27 -25.60
C ARG A 54 -10.60 23.44 -25.10
N THR A 55 -9.38 23.75 -25.53
CA THR A 55 -8.18 23.04 -25.05
C THR A 55 -7.93 23.33 -23.57
N LYS A 56 -8.08 24.59 -23.13
CA LYS A 56 -8.00 24.96 -21.72
C LYS A 56 -9.00 24.17 -20.87
N GLU A 57 -10.27 24.12 -21.28
CA GLU A 57 -11.32 23.38 -20.55
C GLU A 57 -11.00 21.88 -20.44
N SER A 58 -10.43 21.28 -21.49
CA SER A 58 -9.99 19.87 -21.47
C SER A 58 -8.88 19.65 -20.44
N ILE A 59 -7.85 20.50 -20.44
CA ILE A 59 -6.73 20.41 -19.51
C ILE A 59 -7.21 20.61 -18.06
N GLU A 60 -8.12 21.56 -17.82
CA GLU A 60 -8.69 21.78 -16.49
C GLU A 60 -9.52 20.59 -15.99
N GLN A 61 -10.19 19.86 -16.89
CA GLN A 61 -10.90 18.62 -16.51
C GLN A 61 -9.93 17.50 -16.15
N GLU A 62 -8.85 17.34 -16.92
CA GLU A 62 -7.80 16.35 -16.62
C GLU A 62 -7.10 16.67 -15.29
N LEU A 63 -6.75 17.94 -15.05
CA LEU A 63 -6.14 18.39 -13.80
C LEU A 63 -7.01 18.06 -12.58
N ARG A 64 -8.32 18.36 -12.66
CA ARG A 64 -9.27 17.98 -11.60
C ARG A 64 -9.34 16.46 -11.38
N GLY A 65 -9.19 15.67 -12.44
CA GLY A 65 -9.09 14.21 -12.35
C GLY A 65 -7.88 13.78 -11.54
N TYR A 66 -6.71 14.34 -11.84
CA TYR A 66 -5.48 14.07 -11.10
C TYR A 66 -5.52 14.54 -9.64
N GLU A 67 -6.14 15.68 -9.35
CA GLU A 67 -6.34 16.16 -7.98
C GLU A 67 -7.16 15.18 -7.12
N VAL A 68 -8.22 14.59 -7.70
CA VAL A 68 -9.02 13.58 -7.01
C VAL A 68 -8.22 12.30 -6.78
N GLU A 69 -7.49 11.83 -7.79
CA GLU A 69 -6.63 10.65 -7.66
C GLU A 69 -5.54 10.85 -6.59
N LEU A 70 -4.94 12.04 -6.54
CA LEU A 70 -3.96 12.40 -5.51
C LEU A 70 -4.58 12.34 -4.11
N ALA A 71 -5.75 12.94 -3.90
CA ALA A 71 -6.43 12.91 -2.60
C ALA A 71 -6.80 11.48 -2.15
N MET A 72 -7.21 10.62 -3.10
CA MET A 72 -7.46 9.19 -2.81
C MET A 72 -6.19 8.45 -2.41
N ASN A 73 -5.08 8.71 -3.09
CA ASN A 73 -3.79 8.12 -2.78
C ASN A 73 -3.28 8.58 -1.41
N GLU A 74 -3.40 9.86 -1.08
CA GLU A 74 -3.06 10.41 0.25
C GLU A 74 -3.86 9.72 1.37
N ALA A 75 -5.18 9.57 1.20
CA ALA A 75 -6.02 8.87 2.16
C ALA A 75 -5.63 7.38 2.33
N THR A 76 -5.23 6.74 1.23
CA THR A 76 -4.74 5.36 1.24
C THR A 76 -3.41 5.25 1.99
N ILE A 77 -2.48 6.18 1.76
CA ILE A 77 -1.20 6.23 2.47
C ILE A 77 -1.43 6.40 3.97
N GLN A 78 -2.26 7.37 4.39
CA GLN A 78 -2.57 7.60 5.81
C GLN A 78 -3.17 6.34 6.48
N THR A 79 -4.02 5.61 5.76
CA THR A 79 -4.60 4.34 6.23
C THR A 79 -3.53 3.27 6.39
N LEU A 80 -2.60 3.15 5.43
CA LEU A 80 -1.51 2.18 5.50
C LEU A 80 -0.53 2.52 6.63
N GLU A 81 -0.18 3.79 6.80
CA GLU A 81 0.67 4.26 7.90
C GLU A 81 0.05 3.92 9.26
N SER A 82 -1.25 4.18 9.43
CA SER A 82 -1.98 3.84 10.67
C SER A 82 -1.94 2.33 10.96
N ARG A 83 -2.11 1.48 9.93
CA ARG A 83 -2.02 0.03 10.07
C ARG A 83 -0.60 -0.43 10.44
N ILE A 84 0.42 0.15 9.82
CA ILE A 84 1.82 -0.15 10.12
C ILE A 84 2.12 0.18 11.59
N SER A 85 1.69 1.35 12.08
CA SER A 85 1.87 1.73 13.48
C SER A 85 1.20 0.74 14.44
N LEU A 86 -0.05 0.35 14.18
CA LEU A 86 -0.76 -0.64 15.00
C LEU A 86 -0.02 -1.99 15.03
N THR A 87 0.41 -2.49 13.86
CA THR A 87 1.16 -3.74 13.78
C THR A 87 2.52 -3.65 14.49
N GLN A 88 3.19 -2.49 14.45
CA GLN A 88 4.44 -2.28 15.18
C GLN A 88 4.23 -2.31 16.70
N GLU A 89 3.13 -1.75 17.20
CA GLU A 89 2.74 -1.83 18.61
C GLU A 89 2.48 -3.29 19.04
N GLU A 90 1.73 -4.05 18.24
CA GLU A 90 1.47 -5.47 18.48
C GLU A 90 2.76 -6.30 18.51
N ILE A 91 3.67 -6.09 17.55
CA ILE A 91 4.98 -6.74 17.52
C ILE A 91 5.79 -6.41 18.77
N SER A 92 5.77 -5.14 19.20
CA SER A 92 6.46 -4.71 20.42
C SER A 92 5.89 -5.39 21.67
N ALA A 93 4.56 -5.45 21.77
CA ALA A 93 3.88 -6.11 22.88
C ALA A 93 4.21 -7.60 22.94
N VAL A 94 4.09 -8.33 21.82
CA VAL A 94 4.45 -9.75 21.72
C VAL A 94 5.93 -9.97 22.04
N GLY A 95 6.82 -9.11 21.54
CA GLY A 95 8.25 -9.17 21.84
C GLY A 95 8.53 -9.03 23.35
N SER A 96 7.84 -8.12 24.04
CA SER A 96 7.98 -7.94 25.48
C SER A 96 7.48 -9.16 26.27
N HIS A 97 6.37 -9.77 25.85
CA HIS A 97 5.84 -10.98 26.46
C HIS A 97 6.78 -12.17 26.28
N LEU A 98 7.38 -12.31 25.09
CA LEU A 98 8.35 -13.37 24.80
C LEU A 98 9.58 -13.27 25.70
N GLU A 99 10.16 -12.08 25.83
CA GLU A 99 11.32 -11.87 26.72
C GLU A 99 10.97 -12.13 28.19
N ALA A 100 9.76 -11.76 28.64
CA ALA A 100 9.30 -12.09 29.99
C ALA A 100 9.19 -13.61 30.22
N LEU A 101 8.67 -14.36 29.24
CA LEU A 101 8.59 -15.82 29.32
C LEU A 101 9.98 -16.47 29.32
N LYS A 102 10.88 -16.02 28.45
CA LYS A 102 12.26 -16.50 28.38
C LYS A 102 13.01 -16.31 29.70
N ASN A 103 12.81 -15.16 30.36
CA ASN A 103 13.39 -14.91 31.68
C ASN A 103 12.81 -15.84 32.75
N LYS A 104 11.49 -16.11 32.73
CA LYS A 104 10.85 -17.06 33.65
C LYS A 104 11.34 -18.49 33.40
N GLU A 105 11.46 -18.91 32.15
CA GLU A 105 12.00 -20.22 31.76
C GLU A 105 13.43 -20.39 32.26
N ALA A 106 14.28 -19.38 32.04
CA ALA A 106 15.66 -19.39 32.53
C ALA A 106 15.72 -19.55 34.05
N ALA A 107 14.92 -18.79 34.79
CA ALA A 107 14.84 -18.90 36.25
C ALA A 107 14.35 -20.28 36.71
N ALA A 108 13.32 -20.84 36.07
CA ALA A 108 12.79 -22.16 36.39
C ALA A 108 13.81 -23.28 36.11
N ARG A 109 14.56 -23.17 35.00
CA ARG A 109 15.63 -24.10 34.67
C ARG A 109 16.76 -24.05 35.70
N ASP A 110 17.17 -22.85 36.10
CA ASP A 110 18.23 -22.68 37.08
C ASP A 110 17.82 -23.22 38.45
N ASP A 111 16.56 -22.99 38.87
CA ASP A 111 15.99 -23.58 40.09
C ASP A 111 15.97 -25.12 40.04
N PHE A 112 15.52 -25.70 38.92
CA PHE A 112 15.57 -27.15 38.71
C PHE A 112 17.00 -27.71 38.84
N ILE A 113 17.98 -27.06 38.21
CA ILE A 113 19.38 -27.46 38.30
C ILE A 113 19.87 -27.42 39.76
N SER A 114 19.52 -26.38 40.52
CA SER A 114 19.85 -26.28 41.95
C SER A 114 19.22 -27.42 42.76
N GLN A 115 17.95 -27.74 42.55
CA GLN A 115 17.27 -28.85 43.22
C GLN A 115 17.95 -30.20 42.89
N MET A 116 18.33 -30.41 41.63
CA MET A 116 19.04 -31.62 41.22
C MET A 116 20.42 -31.75 41.88
N PHE A 117 21.16 -30.66 42.05
CA PHE A 117 22.42 -30.67 42.81
C PHE A 117 22.20 -31.03 44.28
N GLU A 118 21.15 -30.49 44.90
CA GLU A 118 20.80 -30.80 46.29
C GLU A 118 20.42 -32.28 46.45
N LEU A 119 19.60 -32.81 45.54
CA LEU A 119 19.24 -34.23 45.51
C LEU A 119 20.48 -35.11 45.37
N ASN A 120 21.37 -34.81 44.42
CA ASN A 120 22.62 -35.52 44.24
C ASN A 120 23.51 -35.48 45.50
N SER A 121 23.51 -34.36 46.23
CA SER A 121 24.19 -34.24 47.52
C SER A 121 23.58 -35.17 48.58
N LYS A 122 22.24 -35.22 48.67
CA LYS A 122 21.51 -36.13 49.57
C LYS A 122 21.78 -37.60 49.26
N ILE A 123 21.77 -37.99 47.98
CA ILE A 123 22.10 -39.35 47.53
C ILE A 123 23.51 -39.75 48.00
N ARG A 124 24.51 -38.88 47.77
CA ARG A 124 25.90 -39.17 48.20
C ARG A 124 26.01 -39.34 49.72
N LYS A 125 25.34 -38.47 50.50
CA LYS A 125 25.31 -38.59 51.97
C LYS A 125 24.66 -39.89 52.43
N PHE A 126 23.55 -40.28 51.80
CA PHE A 126 22.87 -41.53 52.09
C PHE A 126 23.77 -42.75 51.80
N GLN A 127 24.40 -42.77 50.62
CA GLN A 127 25.36 -43.82 50.25
C GLN A 127 26.54 -43.90 51.23
N GLN A 128 27.09 -42.76 51.66
CA GLN A 128 28.14 -42.71 52.68
C GLN A 128 27.68 -43.25 54.03
N SER A 129 26.45 -42.92 54.46
CA SER A 129 25.88 -43.44 55.70
C SER A 129 25.71 -44.95 55.66
N ILE A 130 25.26 -45.52 54.53
CA ILE A 130 25.19 -46.98 54.34
C ILE A 130 26.59 -47.59 54.44
N ALA A 131 27.58 -47.04 53.71
CA ALA A 131 28.94 -47.56 53.72
C ALA A 131 29.57 -47.52 55.12
N ALA A 132 29.29 -46.48 55.91
CA ALA A 132 29.74 -46.38 57.30
C ALA A 132 29.10 -47.45 58.19
N LYS A 133 27.78 -47.68 58.06
CA LYS A 133 27.08 -48.73 58.81
C LYS A 133 27.61 -50.13 58.49
N ILE A 134 27.87 -50.43 57.21
CA ILE A 134 28.47 -51.71 56.80
C ILE A 134 29.88 -51.88 57.40
N HIS A 135 30.66 -50.79 57.54
CA HIS A 135 31.94 -50.83 58.22
C HIS A 135 31.82 -51.06 59.74
N ASP A 136 30.79 -50.51 60.39
CA ASP A 136 30.50 -50.75 61.81
C ASP A 136 29.97 -52.18 62.06
N GLU A 137 29.17 -52.73 61.14
CA GLU A 137 28.64 -54.10 61.21
C GLU A 137 29.72 -55.17 60.97
N ASN A 138 30.79 -54.87 60.22
CA ASN A 138 31.94 -55.78 60.07
C ASN A 138 32.74 -56.02 61.37
N TYR A 139 32.35 -55.42 62.50
CA TYR A 139 32.90 -55.69 63.83
C TYR A 139 31.92 -56.37 64.81
N MET A 140 30.73 -56.78 64.38
CA MET A 140 29.79 -57.52 65.23
C MET A 140 29.14 -58.69 64.50
N GLU A 141 29.25 -59.85 65.15
CA GLU A 141 28.76 -61.16 64.72
C GLU A 141 27.26 -61.17 64.35
N ILE A 142 26.99 -62.06 63.40
CA ILE A 142 25.70 -62.45 62.83
C ILE A 142 24.77 -63.02 63.92
N GLU A 143 23.50 -62.62 63.90
CA GLU A 143 22.37 -63.54 64.15
C GLU A 143 21.16 -63.13 63.27
N PRO A 144 20.26 -64.09 62.95
CA PRO A 144 19.40 -64.03 61.78
C PRO A 144 17.95 -63.64 62.07
N ASP A 145 17.24 -63.40 60.96
CA ASP A 145 15.79 -63.57 60.77
C ASP A 145 14.88 -62.42 61.23
N ASP A 146 14.18 -61.80 60.28
CA ASP A 146 12.72 -62.00 60.14
C ASP A 146 12.26 -61.44 58.79
N GLY A 147 11.24 -62.07 58.21
CA GLY A 147 10.73 -61.81 56.88
C GLY A 147 10.15 -60.41 56.68
N GLN A 148 10.24 -59.90 55.46
CA GLN A 148 9.44 -58.76 55.03
C GLN A 148 8.64 -59.09 53.76
N GLU A 149 7.35 -59.21 54.05
CA GLU A 149 6.20 -59.40 53.21
C GLU A 149 6.15 -58.40 52.05
N LEU A 150 5.92 -58.92 50.85
CA LEU A 150 5.58 -58.14 49.65
C LEU A 150 4.25 -57.41 49.90
N VAL A 151 4.32 -56.17 50.37
CA VAL A 151 3.18 -55.26 50.42
C VAL A 151 2.80 -54.95 48.96
N ARG A 152 1.76 -55.62 48.48
CA ARG A 152 1.01 -55.19 47.32
C ARG A 152 0.34 -53.88 47.74
N GLU A 153 0.83 -52.77 47.21
CA GLU A 153 0.32 -51.42 47.47
C GLU A 153 -1.18 -51.39 47.16
N GLU A 154 -2.01 -51.40 48.21
CA GLU A 154 -3.45 -51.21 48.07
C GLU A 154 -3.67 -49.77 47.63
N VAL A 155 -3.98 -49.60 46.34
CA VAL A 155 -4.36 -48.31 45.77
C VAL A 155 -5.61 -47.84 46.50
N SER A 156 -5.47 -46.77 47.29
CA SER A 156 -6.58 -46.21 48.05
C SER A 156 -7.68 -45.73 47.10
N GLU A 157 -8.94 -45.90 47.50
CA GLU A 157 -10.11 -45.42 46.76
C GLU A 157 -10.05 -43.89 46.49
N VAL A 158 -9.32 -43.16 47.34
CA VAL A 158 -9.03 -41.73 47.21
C VAL A 158 -8.08 -41.45 46.03
N SER A 159 -7.09 -42.32 45.81
CA SER A 159 -6.13 -42.22 44.69
C SER A 159 -6.81 -42.51 43.34
N ILE A 160 -7.79 -43.41 43.33
CA ILE A 160 -8.58 -43.74 42.13
C ILE A 160 -9.49 -42.56 41.77
N ARG A 161 -10.22 -41.99 42.73
CA ARG A 161 -11.08 -40.81 42.48
C ARG A 161 -10.29 -39.60 41.96
N ALA A 162 -9.09 -39.37 42.49
CA ALA A 162 -8.23 -38.29 41.99
C ALA A 162 -7.79 -38.50 40.53
N LEU A 163 -7.52 -39.75 40.14
CA LEU A 163 -7.21 -40.10 38.74
C LEU A 163 -8.44 -39.95 37.83
N GLU A 164 -9.64 -40.31 38.30
CA GLU A 164 -10.89 -40.12 37.58
C GLU A 164 -11.21 -38.62 37.35
N GLU A 165 -10.98 -37.76 38.35
CA GLU A 165 -11.14 -36.31 38.21
C GLU A 165 -10.13 -35.72 37.23
N MET A 166 -8.85 -36.11 37.30
CA MET A 166 -7.85 -35.69 36.32
C MET A 166 -8.20 -36.14 34.90
N LEU A 167 -8.69 -37.37 34.74
CA LEU A 167 -9.15 -37.88 33.44
C LEU A 167 -10.34 -37.07 32.92
N ALA A 168 -11.30 -36.72 33.78
CA ALA A 168 -12.44 -35.88 33.41
C ALA A 168 -12.02 -34.46 32.99
N CYS A 169 -11.05 -33.87 33.68
CA CYS A 169 -10.47 -32.57 33.31
C CYS A 169 -9.80 -32.63 31.93
N VAL A 170 -8.93 -33.61 31.69
CA VAL A 170 -8.24 -33.78 30.41
C VAL A 170 -9.23 -34.03 29.26
N LEU A 171 -10.27 -34.84 29.48
CA LEU A 171 -11.32 -35.06 28.48
C LEU A 171 -12.08 -33.76 28.17
N SER A 172 -12.40 -32.95 29.18
CA SER A 172 -13.07 -31.66 28.97
C SER A 172 -12.19 -30.66 28.23
N GLU A 173 -10.89 -30.61 28.54
CA GLU A 173 -9.93 -29.73 27.86
C GLU A 173 -9.73 -30.15 26.40
N THR A 174 -9.63 -31.47 26.16
CA THR A 174 -9.50 -32.03 24.81
C THR A 174 -10.72 -31.70 23.95
N ALA A 175 -11.93 -31.82 24.50
CA ALA A 175 -13.16 -31.49 23.76
C ALA A 175 -13.24 -30.00 23.37
N LYS A 176 -12.79 -29.09 24.25
CA LYS A 176 -12.74 -27.65 23.93
C LYS A 176 -11.71 -27.36 22.84
N ALA A 177 -10.52 -27.93 22.95
CA ALA A 177 -9.47 -27.79 21.94
C ALA A 177 -9.89 -28.34 20.56
N GLU A 178 -10.64 -29.44 20.53
CA GLU A 178 -11.19 -29.99 19.28
C GLU A 178 -12.24 -29.07 18.63
N GLU A 179 -13.06 -28.38 19.43
CA GLU A 179 -14.04 -27.41 18.93
C GLU A 179 -13.35 -26.15 18.40
N GLU A 180 -12.35 -25.63 19.13
CA GLU A 180 -11.52 -24.51 18.70
C GLU A 180 -10.79 -24.83 17.38
N TYR A 181 -10.18 -26.01 17.26
CA TYR A 181 -9.53 -26.46 16.03
C TYR A 181 -10.49 -26.49 14.84
N LYS A 182 -11.72 -26.99 15.01
CA LYS A 182 -12.72 -26.99 13.93
C LYS A 182 -13.15 -25.57 13.55
N SER A 183 -13.25 -24.67 14.53
CA SER A 183 -13.57 -23.27 14.28
C SER A 183 -12.47 -22.58 13.47
N GLU A 184 -11.21 -22.87 13.78
CA GLU A 184 -10.05 -22.31 13.09
C GLU A 184 -9.89 -22.88 11.68
N GLU A 185 -10.17 -24.17 11.49
CA GLU A 185 -10.22 -24.79 10.14
C GLU A 185 -11.27 -24.11 9.25
N ASN A 186 -12.42 -23.70 9.80
CA ASN A 186 -13.44 -22.97 9.06
C ASN A 186 -12.98 -21.55 8.71
N ILE A 187 -12.35 -20.84 9.64
CA ILE A 187 -11.76 -19.51 9.38
C ILE A 187 -10.71 -19.62 8.29
N GLN A 188 -9.83 -20.62 8.35
CA GLN A 188 -8.81 -20.87 7.32
C GLN A 188 -9.44 -21.08 5.94
N LYS A 189 -10.50 -21.89 5.84
CA LYS A 189 -11.24 -22.09 4.57
C LYS A 189 -11.81 -20.78 4.02
N GLN A 190 -12.37 -19.93 4.89
CA GLN A 190 -12.90 -18.62 4.49
C GLN A 190 -11.80 -17.67 4.02
N VAL A 191 -10.68 -17.60 4.74
CA VAL A 191 -9.52 -16.78 4.36
C VAL A 191 -8.94 -17.24 3.01
N GLN A 192 -8.83 -18.56 2.80
CA GLN A 192 -8.37 -19.12 1.53
C GLN A 192 -9.29 -18.69 0.37
N GLN A 193 -10.62 -18.71 0.58
CA GLN A 193 -11.57 -18.27 -0.43
C GLN A 193 -11.42 -16.78 -0.76
N VAL A 194 -11.27 -15.93 0.26
CA VAL A 194 -11.06 -14.49 0.08
C VAL A 194 -9.76 -14.21 -0.67
N LEU A 195 -8.69 -14.96 -0.36
CA LEU A 195 -7.41 -14.84 -1.05
C LEU A 195 -7.55 -15.13 -2.55
N VAL A 196 -8.18 -16.26 -2.92
CA VAL A 196 -8.43 -16.63 -4.31
C VAL A 196 -9.28 -15.58 -5.04
N ASP A 197 -10.26 -15.00 -4.36
CA ASP A 197 -11.09 -13.93 -4.94
C ASP A 197 -10.30 -12.63 -5.14
N CYS A 198 -9.37 -12.32 -4.24
CA CYS A 198 -8.47 -11.17 -4.35
C CYS A 198 -7.50 -11.35 -5.52
N GLU A 199 -6.85 -12.52 -5.62
CA GLU A 199 -5.96 -12.87 -6.74
C GLU A 199 -6.67 -12.72 -8.09
N ARG A 200 -7.91 -13.22 -8.21
CA ARG A 200 -8.70 -13.08 -9.43
C ARG A 200 -8.97 -11.61 -9.79
N LYS A 201 -9.24 -10.75 -8.80
CA LYS A 201 -9.44 -9.31 -9.01
C LYS A 201 -8.15 -8.65 -9.47
N THR A 202 -7.01 -8.98 -8.86
CA THR A 202 -5.70 -8.48 -9.25
C THR A 202 -5.36 -8.86 -10.69
N SER A 203 -5.52 -10.14 -11.09
CA SER A 203 -5.27 -10.56 -12.47
C SER A 203 -6.17 -9.82 -13.48
N LYS A 204 -7.44 -9.57 -13.12
CA LYS A 204 -8.33 -8.79 -13.98
C LYS A 204 -7.85 -7.35 -14.10
N LEU A 205 -7.42 -6.73 -13.00
CA LEU A 205 -6.91 -5.37 -12.98
C LEU A 205 -5.64 -5.26 -13.84
N GLU A 206 -4.68 -6.17 -13.69
CA GLU A 206 -3.46 -6.25 -14.51
C GLU A 206 -3.78 -6.34 -16.00
N GLN A 207 -4.72 -7.21 -16.39
CA GLN A 207 -5.15 -7.32 -17.78
C GLN A 207 -5.75 -6.00 -18.30
N THR A 208 -6.48 -5.28 -17.44
CA THR A 208 -7.09 -4.00 -17.79
C THR A 208 -6.01 -2.93 -18.02
N TYR A 209 -5.01 -2.85 -17.13
CA TYR A 209 -3.87 -1.94 -17.29
C TYR A 209 -3.00 -2.28 -18.51
N ALA A 210 -2.73 -3.56 -18.77
CA ALA A 210 -2.01 -3.98 -19.97
C ALA A 210 -2.76 -3.55 -21.24
N THR A 211 -4.08 -3.78 -21.29
CA THR A 211 -4.93 -3.37 -22.43
C THR A 211 -4.95 -1.85 -22.58
N LEU A 212 -5.03 -1.11 -21.48
CA LEU A 212 -4.98 0.35 -21.50
C LEU A 212 -3.63 0.85 -22.03
N GLY A 213 -2.51 0.28 -21.56
CA GLY A 213 -1.16 0.58 -22.04
C GLY A 213 -1.02 0.35 -23.54
N GLU A 214 -1.48 -0.79 -24.06
CA GLU A 214 -1.48 -1.07 -25.51
C GLU A 214 -2.34 -0.08 -26.32
N ASN A 215 -3.48 0.35 -25.78
CA ASN A 215 -4.35 1.33 -26.44
C ASN A 215 -3.71 2.73 -26.46
N LEU A 216 -3.09 3.14 -25.36
CA LEU A 216 -2.35 4.39 -25.27
C LEU A 216 -1.18 4.38 -26.24
N GLN A 217 -0.38 3.31 -26.27
CA GLN A 217 0.73 3.19 -27.20
C GLN A 217 0.27 3.21 -28.67
N ARG A 218 -0.85 2.55 -29.00
CA ARG A 218 -1.46 2.65 -30.35
C ARG A 218 -1.89 4.06 -30.70
N ARG A 219 -2.36 4.86 -29.73
CA ARG A 219 -2.75 6.26 -29.94
C ARG A 219 -1.56 7.21 -30.06
N CYS A 220 -0.42 6.86 -29.46
CA CYS A 220 0.81 7.64 -29.54
C CYS A 220 1.61 7.40 -30.84
N ALA A 221 1.28 6.36 -31.61
CA ALA A 221 1.90 6.12 -32.92
C ALA A 221 1.30 7.04 -33.99
N CYS A 222 2.16 7.76 -34.73
CA CYS A 222 1.72 8.60 -35.84
C CYS A 222 1.08 7.76 -36.97
N PRO A 223 -0.15 8.05 -37.43
CA PRO A 223 -0.80 7.27 -38.50
C PRO A 223 -0.08 7.33 -39.85
N SER A 224 0.75 8.36 -40.07
CA SER A 224 1.42 8.61 -41.36
C SER A 224 2.84 8.03 -41.43
N CYS A 225 3.56 7.93 -40.31
CA CYS A 225 4.95 7.44 -40.29
C CYS A 225 5.22 6.32 -39.29
N HIS A 226 4.22 5.90 -38.49
CA HIS A 226 4.27 4.84 -37.48
C HIS A 226 5.36 4.98 -36.41
N LEU A 227 5.99 6.15 -36.29
CA LEU A 227 6.92 6.45 -35.21
C LEU A 227 6.16 6.65 -33.90
N ASP A 228 6.73 6.11 -32.82
CA ASP A 228 6.19 6.20 -31.47
C ASP A 228 6.51 7.59 -30.89
N ASN A 229 5.48 8.40 -30.64
CA ASN A 229 5.66 9.79 -30.20
C ASN A 229 5.81 9.91 -28.67
N VAL A 230 5.87 8.80 -27.93
CA VAL A 230 5.88 8.78 -26.45
C VAL A 230 7.00 9.64 -25.85
N GLU A 231 8.24 9.60 -26.37
CA GLU A 231 9.34 10.45 -25.89
C GLU A 231 9.16 11.94 -26.24
N ALA A 232 8.61 12.23 -27.42
CA ALA A 232 8.35 13.61 -27.85
C ALA A 232 7.21 14.26 -27.03
N LEU A 233 6.20 13.48 -26.64
CA LEU A 233 5.13 13.94 -25.76
C LEU A 233 5.62 14.12 -24.32
N GLY A 234 6.46 13.22 -23.81
CA GLY A 234 7.03 13.33 -22.47
C GLY A 234 7.95 14.55 -22.29
N THR A 235 8.69 14.93 -23.33
CA THR A 235 9.54 16.13 -23.34
C THR A 235 8.74 17.43 -23.46
N LEU A 236 7.59 17.41 -24.15
CA LEU A 236 6.65 18.54 -24.20
C LEU A 236 5.98 18.81 -22.84
N THR A 237 5.68 17.77 -22.05
CA THR A 237 5.12 17.92 -20.71
C THR A 237 6.15 18.45 -19.70
N GLN A 238 7.41 17.98 -19.74
CA GLN A 238 8.46 18.47 -18.82
C GLN A 238 8.93 19.90 -19.14
N SER A 239 8.89 20.31 -20.41
CA SER A 239 9.29 21.66 -20.82
C SER A 239 8.29 22.75 -20.37
N ASN A 240 7.07 22.37 -20.00
CA ASN A 240 6.04 23.28 -19.48
C ASN A 240 6.06 23.44 -17.95
N GLU A 241 6.82 22.61 -17.21
CA GLU A 241 6.97 22.74 -15.74
C GLU A 241 8.15 23.65 -15.33
N ALA A 242 8.99 24.07 -16.29
CA ALA A 242 10.20 24.86 -16.04
C ALA A 242 10.06 26.37 -16.35
N ASN A 243 8.84 26.88 -16.59
CA ASN A 243 8.56 28.31 -16.82
C ASN A 243 7.54 28.87 -15.82
#